data_AF-A0A9Q4FS63-F1
#
_entry.id   AF-A0A9Q4FS63-F1
#
_cell.length_a   1.000
_cell.length_b   1.000
_cell.length_c   1.000
_cell.angle_alpha   90.00
_cell.angle_beta   90.00
_cell.angle_gamma   90.00
#
_symmetry.space_group_name_H-M   'P 1'
#
loop_
_entity.id
_entity.type
_entity.pdbx_description
1 polymer ?
#
loop_
_entity_poly.entity_id
_entity_poly.type
_entity_poly.pdbx_seq_one_letter_code
_entity_poly.pdbx_strand_id
1 'polypeptide(L)'
;MNQAQNSMPASMTALTIRLDDELFAVEAGRVREILDLVPITEVPNAPDFVGGLINVRGRVVPLADLRVMFGMNRPEPDQDTRIVVMEVDIDGEPTIAGILADKVHDVTDIEAASIEEAPKVGMRWRPEFIKGIGKRNGGFIIIPNMERIFETPGARNAPVAASEERSAS
;
A
#
# COMPACT_ATOMS: atom_id res chain seq x y z
N MET A 1 32.03 4.76 -25.09
CA MET A 1 31.21 5.52 -24.13
C MET A 1 29.75 5.32 -24.50
N ASN A 2 29.10 4.26 -23.99
CA ASN A 2 27.65 4.10 -24.12
C ASN A 2 27.04 4.44 -22.77
N GLN A 3 26.57 5.67 -22.63
CA GLN A 3 25.62 5.99 -21.57
C GLN A 3 24.31 5.35 -21.99
N ALA A 4 23.92 4.26 -21.33
CA ALA A 4 22.55 3.77 -21.38
C ALA A 4 21.68 4.88 -20.77
N GLN A 5 21.08 5.68 -21.64
CA GLN A 5 20.05 6.63 -21.29
C GLN A 5 18.86 5.81 -20.78
N ASN A 6 18.82 5.56 -19.46
CA ASN A 6 17.67 4.97 -18.82
C ASN A 6 16.59 6.06 -18.79
N SER A 7 15.93 6.27 -19.92
CA SER A 7 14.79 7.17 -20.02
C SER A 7 13.73 6.65 -19.06
N MET A 8 13.38 7.44 -18.05
CA MET A 8 12.17 7.19 -17.26
C MET A 8 11.02 7.01 -18.24
N PRO A 9 10.22 5.94 -18.13
CA PRO A 9 9.10 5.74 -19.03
C PRO A 9 8.15 6.94 -18.94
N ALA A 10 7.61 7.38 -20.07
CA ALA A 10 6.74 8.55 -20.14
C ALA A 10 5.48 8.40 -19.27
N SER A 11 5.05 7.15 -19.06
CA SER A 11 3.93 6.77 -18.21
C SER A 11 4.26 5.53 -17.38
N MET A 12 3.57 5.38 -16.25
CA MET A 12 3.59 4.22 -15.39
C MET A 12 2.26 3.48 -15.55
N THR A 13 2.29 2.21 -15.96
CA THR A 13 1.12 1.34 -15.91
C THR A 13 0.88 0.91 -14.46
N ALA A 14 -0.29 1.23 -13.93
CA ALA A 14 -0.64 1.03 -12.53
C ALA A 14 -1.89 0.14 -12.39
N LEU A 15 -1.84 -0.82 -11.47
CA LEU A 15 -3.02 -1.48 -10.95
C LEU A 15 -3.65 -0.56 -9.91
N THR A 16 -4.94 -0.27 -10.07
CA THR A 16 -5.66 0.58 -9.12
C THR A 16 -6.41 -0.26 -8.09
N ILE A 17 -6.27 0.10 -6.83
CA ILE A 17 -6.89 -0.57 -5.68
C ILE A 17 -7.56 0.47 -4.79
N ARG A 18 -8.58 0.04 -4.06
CA ARG A 18 -9.25 0.89 -3.06
C ARG A 18 -8.88 0.46 -1.66
N LEU A 19 -8.62 1.45 -0.82
CA LEU A 19 -8.53 1.33 0.63
C LEU A 19 -9.42 2.42 1.22
N ASP A 20 -10.42 2.03 1.99
CA ASP A 20 -11.45 2.93 2.48
C ASP A 20 -12.17 3.62 1.30
N ASP A 21 -12.28 4.95 1.32
CA ASP A 21 -12.86 5.75 0.24
C ASP A 21 -11.80 6.26 -0.76
N GLU A 22 -10.56 5.80 -0.65
CA GLU A 22 -9.41 6.36 -1.36
C GLU A 22 -8.85 5.41 -2.42
N LEU A 23 -8.43 5.97 -3.56
CA LEU A 23 -7.87 5.22 -4.67
C LEU A 23 -6.35 5.23 -4.63
N PHE A 24 -5.76 4.04 -4.66
CA PHE A 24 -4.32 3.83 -4.68
C PHE A 24 -3.87 3.21 -6.00
N ALA A 25 -2.65 3.52 -6.41
CA ALA A 25 -1.98 2.97 -7.58
C ALA A 25 -0.73 2.22 -7.15
N VAL A 26 -0.65 0.95 -7.56
CA VAL A 26 0.56 0.14 -7.44
C VAL A 26 1.11 -0.17 -8.82
N GLU A 27 2.43 -0.23 -8.96
CA GLU A 27 3.07 -0.48 -10.25
C GLU A 27 2.66 -1.85 -10.80
N ALA A 28 1.96 -1.88 -11.93
CA ALA A 28 1.42 -3.13 -12.48
C ALA A 28 2.53 -4.11 -12.84
N GLY A 29 3.69 -3.61 -13.28
CA GLY A 29 4.87 -4.43 -13.60
C GLY A 29 5.48 -5.15 -12.38
N ARG A 30 5.20 -4.66 -11.15
CA ARG A 30 5.63 -5.31 -9.90
C ARG A 30 4.61 -6.32 -9.39
N VAL A 31 3.36 -6.28 -9.85
CA VAL A 31 2.29 -7.19 -9.42
C VAL A 31 2.48 -8.57 -10.05
N ARG A 32 2.45 -9.61 -9.22
CA ARG A 32 2.61 -11.01 -9.65
C ARG A 32 1.28 -11.72 -9.79
N GLU A 33 0.41 -11.58 -8.80
CA GLU A 33 -0.94 -12.16 -8.81
C GLU A 33 -1.85 -11.45 -7.82
N ILE A 34 -3.16 -11.61 -8.02
CA ILE A 34 -4.20 -11.11 -7.14
C ILE A 34 -4.96 -12.33 -6.63
N LEU A 35 -5.07 -12.44 -5.32
CA LEU A 35 -5.67 -13.58 -4.65
C LEU A 35 -6.93 -13.14 -3.91
N ASP A 36 -7.90 -14.04 -3.83
CA ASP A 36 -8.93 -13.95 -2.79
C ASP A 36 -8.26 -14.06 -1.40
N LEU A 37 -8.98 -13.65 -0.36
CA LEU A 37 -8.47 -13.75 1.00
C LEU A 37 -8.19 -15.21 1.35
N VAL A 38 -6.95 -15.49 1.76
CA VAL A 38 -6.50 -16.79 2.26
C VAL A 38 -6.27 -16.74 3.76
N PRO A 39 -6.16 -17.88 4.46
CA PRO A 39 -5.81 -17.89 5.88
C PRO A 39 -4.50 -17.12 6.15
N ILE A 40 -4.57 -16.18 7.08
CA ILE A 40 -3.44 -15.35 7.52
C ILE A 40 -2.90 -15.94 8.82
N THR A 41 -1.60 -16.23 8.85
CA THR A 41 -0.89 -16.60 10.07
C THR A 41 -0.40 -15.34 10.75
N GLU A 42 -0.96 -15.03 11.92
CA GLU A 42 -0.47 -13.90 12.72
C GLU A 42 0.97 -14.16 13.20
N VAL A 43 1.78 -13.10 13.16
CA VAL A 43 3.17 -13.15 13.63
C VAL A 43 3.28 -12.39 14.94
N PRO A 44 3.58 -13.07 16.06
CA PRO A 44 3.77 -12.40 17.34
C PRO A 44 4.88 -11.35 17.27
N ASN A 45 4.62 -10.16 17.83
CA ASN A 45 5.54 -9.02 17.89
C ASN A 45 5.96 -8.43 16.52
N ALA A 46 5.27 -8.78 15.43
CA ALA A 46 5.47 -8.10 14.16
C ALA A 46 5.01 -6.62 14.24
N PRO A 47 5.57 -5.73 13.40
CA PRO A 47 5.02 -4.41 13.20
C PRO A 47 3.52 -4.46 12.86
N ASP A 48 2.70 -3.54 13.39
CA ASP A 48 1.24 -3.57 13.22
C ASP A 48 0.80 -3.58 11.74
N PHE A 49 1.59 -2.95 10.86
CA PHE A 49 1.32 -2.91 9.43
C PHE A 49 1.59 -4.24 8.74
N VAL A 50 2.43 -5.12 9.30
CA VAL A 50 2.61 -6.49 8.83
C VAL A 50 1.52 -7.32 9.49
N GLY A 51 0.37 -7.39 8.83
CA GLY A 51 -0.82 -8.10 9.31
C GLY A 51 -0.65 -9.62 9.44
N GLY A 52 0.45 -10.19 8.93
CA GLY A 52 0.82 -11.58 9.16
C GLY A 52 1.60 -12.20 8.00
N LEU A 53 1.56 -13.52 7.90
CA LEU A 53 2.13 -14.32 6.83
C LEU A 53 1.02 -15.08 6.10
N ILE A 54 1.17 -15.21 4.78
CA ILE A 54 0.31 -16.04 3.93
C ILE A 54 1.15 -17.08 3.19
N ASN A 55 0.52 -18.18 2.78
CA ASN A 55 1.14 -19.17 1.94
C ASN A 55 0.72 -18.96 0.48
N VAL A 56 1.67 -18.59 -0.37
CA VAL A 56 1.47 -18.46 -1.81
C VAL A 56 2.24 -19.57 -2.51
N ARG A 57 1.51 -20.58 -3.01
CA ARG A 57 2.06 -21.72 -3.76
C ARG A 57 3.22 -22.44 -3.03
N GLY A 58 3.10 -22.63 -1.73
CA GLY A 58 4.10 -23.28 -0.88
C GLY A 58 5.18 -22.34 -0.34
N ARG A 59 5.16 -21.04 -0.68
CA ARG A 59 6.10 -20.03 -0.19
C ARG A 59 5.43 -19.16 0.86
N VAL A 60 6.16 -18.90 1.95
CA VAL A 60 5.75 -17.96 2.99
C VAL A 60 5.98 -16.54 2.48
N VAL A 61 4.94 -15.73 2.49
CA VAL A 61 4.95 -14.34 1.99
C VAL A 61 4.43 -13.42 3.11
N PRO A 62 5.15 -12.33 3.46
CA PRO A 62 4.65 -11.31 4.38
C PRO A 62 3.45 -10.59 3.78
N LEU A 63 2.43 -10.35 4.59
CA LEU A 63 1.22 -9.61 4.21
C LEU A 63 1.15 -8.31 5.00
N ALA A 64 1.11 -7.19 4.29
CA ALA A 64 0.95 -5.87 4.87
C ALA A 64 -0.48 -5.34 4.74
N ASP A 65 -0.94 -4.62 5.76
CA ASP A 65 -2.16 -3.82 5.74
C ASP A 65 -1.77 -2.33 5.63
N LEU A 66 -1.89 -1.78 4.43
CA LEU A 66 -1.54 -0.38 4.17
C LEU A 66 -2.42 0.59 4.97
N ARG A 67 -3.64 0.19 5.38
CA ARG A 67 -4.52 1.03 6.20
C ARG A 67 -3.82 1.48 7.48
N VAL A 68 -2.98 0.64 8.07
CA VAL A 68 -2.17 0.99 9.25
C VAL A 68 -1.22 2.14 8.96
N MET A 69 -0.51 2.09 7.83
CA MET A 69 0.47 3.11 7.44
C MET A 69 -0.19 4.44 7.06
N PHE A 70 -1.43 4.38 6.56
CA PHE A 70 -2.22 5.54 6.20
C PHE A 70 -3.20 6.00 7.30
N GLY A 71 -3.11 5.45 8.52
CA GLY A 71 -3.94 5.88 9.66
C GLY A 71 -5.44 5.69 9.41
N MET A 72 -5.80 4.62 8.71
CA MET A 72 -7.16 4.24 8.37
C MET A 72 -7.66 3.13 9.32
N ASN A 73 -8.98 3.02 9.44
CA ASN A 73 -9.60 1.93 10.20
C ASN A 73 -9.37 0.59 9.49
N ARG A 74 -9.41 -0.51 10.25
CA ARG A 74 -9.29 -1.88 9.71
C ARG A 74 -10.63 -2.59 9.85
N PRO A 75 -11.50 -2.55 8.82
CA PRO A 75 -12.76 -3.28 8.87
C PRO A 75 -12.50 -4.79 8.76
N GLU A 76 -13.51 -5.59 9.11
CA GLU A 76 -13.49 -7.01 8.76
C GLU A 76 -13.48 -7.16 7.23
N PRO A 77 -12.65 -8.06 6.67
CA PRO A 77 -12.66 -8.36 5.25
C PRO A 77 -14.03 -8.80 4.74
N ASP A 78 -14.36 -8.38 3.53
CA ASP A 78 -15.59 -8.76 2.83
C ASP A 78 -15.29 -9.57 1.55
N GLN A 79 -16.32 -9.82 0.75
CA GLN A 79 -16.22 -10.55 -0.52
C GLN A 79 -15.41 -9.83 -1.61
N ASP A 80 -15.23 -8.51 -1.51
CA ASP A 80 -14.46 -7.70 -2.47
C ASP A 80 -12.97 -7.61 -2.05
N THR A 81 -12.66 -7.94 -0.81
CA THR A 81 -11.30 -7.86 -0.25
C THR A 81 -10.36 -8.83 -0.98
N ARG A 82 -9.19 -8.32 -1.40
CA ARG A 82 -8.17 -9.07 -2.13
C ARG A 82 -6.80 -8.90 -1.50
N ILE A 83 -5.93 -9.86 -1.80
CA ILE A 83 -4.50 -9.75 -1.55
C ILE A 83 -3.81 -9.49 -2.89
N VAL A 84 -3.06 -8.40 -2.99
CA VAL A 84 -2.19 -8.12 -4.13
C VAL A 84 -0.79 -8.60 -3.80
N VAL A 85 -0.33 -9.65 -4.48
CA VAL A 85 1.03 -10.19 -4.32
C VAL A 85 1.94 -9.50 -5.33
N MET A 86 3.03 -8.91 -4.84
CA MET A 86 3.92 -8.10 -5.65
C MET A 86 5.39 -8.26 -5.22
N GLU A 87 6.28 -7.82 -6.10
CA GLU A 87 7.71 -7.66 -5.81
C GLU A 87 7.98 -6.26 -5.26
N VAL A 88 8.74 -6.20 -4.17
CA VAL A 88 9.19 -4.97 -3.52
C VAL A 88 10.67 -5.10 -3.21
N ASP A 89 11.41 -4.01 -3.38
CA ASP A 89 12.84 -3.97 -3.05
C ASP A 89 12.98 -3.65 -1.55
N ILE A 90 13.52 -4.59 -0.77
CA ILE A 90 13.75 -4.44 0.68
C ILE A 90 15.23 -4.68 0.92
N ASP A 91 15.91 -3.72 1.56
CA ASP A 91 17.36 -3.76 1.80
C ASP A 91 18.20 -4.01 0.53
N GLY A 92 17.66 -3.59 -0.63
CA GLY A 92 18.28 -3.79 -1.95
C GLY A 92 18.05 -5.17 -2.58
N GLU A 93 17.23 -6.03 -1.97
CA GLU A 93 16.89 -7.36 -2.48
C GLU A 93 15.42 -7.44 -2.92
N PRO A 94 15.14 -8.03 -4.11
CA PRO A 94 13.77 -8.22 -4.58
C PRO A 94 13.06 -9.27 -3.72
N THR A 95 12.05 -8.82 -2.98
CA THR A 95 11.29 -9.62 -2.02
C THR A 95 9.83 -9.68 -2.41
N ILE A 96 9.20 -10.84 -2.20
CA ILE A 96 7.77 -11.01 -2.49
C ILE A 96 6.98 -10.66 -1.25
N ALA A 97 6.03 -9.75 -1.41
CA ALA A 97 5.13 -9.32 -0.36
C ALA A 97 3.69 -9.28 -0.87
N GLY A 98 2.75 -9.44 0.04
CA GLY A 98 1.34 -9.20 -0.17
C GLY A 98 0.93 -7.87 0.46
N ILE A 99 -0.04 -7.20 -0.14
CA ILE A 99 -0.79 -6.12 0.50
C ILE A 99 -2.29 -6.45 0.50
N LEU A 100 -3.01 -6.06 1.55
CA LEU A 100 -4.46 -6.08 1.57
C LEU A 100 -5.03 -4.91 0.76
N ALA A 101 -6.11 -5.18 0.03
CA ALA A 101 -6.91 -4.21 -0.69
C ALA A 101 -8.40 -4.49 -0.45
N ASP A 102 -9.20 -3.46 -0.19
CA ASP A 102 -10.66 -3.65 -0.06
C ASP A 102 -11.28 -4.07 -1.38
N LYS A 103 -10.70 -3.57 -2.49
CA LYS A 103 -11.14 -3.87 -3.85
C LYS A 103 -10.00 -3.63 -4.81
N VAL A 104 -9.89 -4.49 -5.81
CA VAL A 104 -9.09 -4.25 -7.00
C VAL A 104 -10.00 -3.71 -8.09
N HIS A 105 -9.57 -2.64 -8.74
CA HIS A 105 -10.30 -2.01 -9.84
C HIS A 105 -9.70 -2.44 -11.20
N ASP A 106 -9.11 -1.50 -11.92
CA ASP A 106 -8.57 -1.69 -13.26
C ASP A 106 -7.09 -1.31 -13.34
N VAL A 107 -6.47 -1.69 -14.46
CA VAL A 107 -5.12 -1.24 -14.83
C VAL A 107 -5.25 0.02 -15.67
N THR A 108 -4.46 1.04 -15.35
CA THR A 108 -4.49 2.33 -16.03
C THR A 108 -3.07 2.88 -16.20
N ASP A 109 -2.87 3.71 -17.22
CA ASP A 109 -1.60 4.43 -17.40
C ASP A 109 -1.67 5.78 -16.69
N ILE A 110 -0.63 6.07 -15.91
CA ILE A 110 -0.44 7.33 -15.20
C ILE A 110 0.76 8.03 -15.85
N GLU A 111 0.51 9.15 -16.53
CA GLU A 111 1.56 9.97 -17.13
C GLU A 111 2.52 10.46 -16.04
N ALA A 112 3.82 10.25 -16.21
CA ALA A 112 4.82 10.62 -15.21
C ALA A 112 4.80 12.13 -14.95
N ALA A 113 4.53 12.94 -15.98
CA ALA A 113 4.38 14.39 -15.87
C ALA A 113 3.15 14.84 -15.07
N SER A 114 2.19 13.95 -14.81
CA SER A 114 0.99 14.22 -14.01
C SER A 114 1.13 13.82 -12.54
N ILE A 115 2.24 13.17 -12.18
CA ILE A 115 2.55 12.76 -10.82
C ILE A 115 3.19 13.96 -10.11
N GLU A 116 2.53 14.43 -9.06
CA GLU A 116 3.01 15.51 -8.21
C GLU A 116 3.56 14.94 -6.89
N GLU A 117 4.49 15.67 -6.26
CA GLU A 117 4.95 15.33 -4.92
C GLU A 117 3.81 15.48 -3.91
N ALA A 118 3.79 14.62 -2.89
CA ALA A 118 2.83 14.74 -1.81
C ALA A 118 2.99 16.08 -1.06
N PRO A 119 1.93 16.86 -0.86
CA PRO A 119 2.01 18.09 -0.09
C PRO A 119 2.51 17.82 1.34
N LYS A 120 3.43 18.66 1.82
CA LYS A 120 4.02 18.51 3.17
C LYS A 120 3.09 18.96 4.30
N VAL A 121 2.03 19.71 3.97
CA VAL A 121 1.12 20.33 4.94
C VAL A 121 -0.32 20.01 4.54
N GLY A 122 -1.16 19.68 5.52
CA GLY A 122 -2.59 19.45 5.31
C GLY A 122 -2.95 18.05 4.80
N MET A 123 -1.97 17.16 4.64
CA MET A 123 -2.23 15.75 4.33
C MET A 123 -2.58 14.98 5.61
N ARG A 124 -3.62 14.14 5.52
CA ARG A 124 -3.97 13.18 6.57
C ARG A 124 -2.89 12.11 6.77
N TRP A 125 -2.07 11.89 5.75
CA TRP A 125 -1.10 10.80 5.68
C TRP A 125 0.34 11.30 5.77
N ARG A 126 1.21 10.41 6.24
CA ARG A 126 2.65 10.63 6.33
C ARG A 126 3.26 10.71 4.92
N PRO A 127 3.81 11.87 4.50
CA PRO A 127 4.32 12.07 3.14
C PRO A 127 5.42 11.08 2.73
N GLU A 128 6.20 10.57 3.67
CA GLU A 128 7.25 9.58 3.41
C GLU A 128 6.74 8.23 2.90
N PHE A 129 5.47 7.90 3.12
CA PHE A 129 4.83 6.68 2.60
C PHE A 129 4.16 6.90 1.25
N ILE A 130 4.26 8.11 0.69
CA ILE A 130 3.70 8.47 -0.60
C ILE A 130 4.85 8.75 -1.55
N LYS A 131 4.92 7.97 -2.63
CA LYS A 131 5.87 8.19 -3.74
C LYS A 131 5.42 9.36 -4.61
N GLY A 132 4.11 9.54 -4.77
CA GLY A 132 3.54 10.66 -5.49
C GLY A 132 2.01 10.61 -5.51
N ILE A 133 1.41 11.65 -6.07
CA ILE A 133 -0.04 11.78 -6.23
C ILE A 133 -0.33 12.05 -7.70
N GLY A 134 -1.11 11.19 -8.33
CA GLY A 134 -1.62 11.39 -9.68
C GLY A 134 -3.02 12.00 -9.67
N LYS A 135 -3.50 12.39 -10.85
CA LYS A 135 -4.88 12.84 -11.09
C LYS A 135 -5.60 11.84 -11.98
N ARG A 136 -6.81 11.42 -11.60
CA ARG A 136 -7.66 10.52 -12.39
C ARG A 136 -9.12 10.93 -12.26
N ASN A 137 -9.81 11.13 -13.37
CA ASN A 137 -11.25 11.44 -13.41
C ASN A 137 -11.68 12.62 -12.52
N GLY A 138 -10.81 13.63 -12.37
CA GLY A 138 -11.06 14.79 -11.50
C GLY A 138 -10.81 14.54 -10.00
N GLY A 139 -10.44 13.31 -9.61
CA GLY A 139 -9.98 12.95 -8.28
C GLY A 139 -8.47 12.72 -8.23
N PHE A 140 -8.00 12.35 -7.04
CA PHE A 140 -6.61 11.97 -6.78
C PHE A 140 -6.43 10.46 -6.78
N ILE A 141 -5.23 10.02 -7.14
CA ILE A 141 -4.79 8.64 -6.96
C ILE A 141 -3.44 8.66 -6.24
N ILE A 142 -3.37 7.95 -5.11
CA ILE A 142 -2.17 7.92 -4.27
C ILE A 142 -1.25 6.82 -4.77
N ILE A 143 0.02 7.12 -4.96
CA ILE A 143 1.04 6.14 -5.30
C ILE A 143 1.86 5.87 -4.03
N PRO A 144 1.68 4.72 -3.35
CA PRO A 144 2.46 4.41 -2.16
C PRO A 144 3.94 4.24 -2.48
N ASN A 145 4.79 4.63 -1.54
CA ASN A 145 6.20 4.26 -1.54
C ASN A 145 6.36 2.91 -0.86
N MET A 146 6.25 1.82 -1.64
CA MET A 146 6.26 0.46 -1.12
C MET A 146 7.58 0.14 -0.43
N GLU A 147 8.70 0.55 -1.02
CA GLU A 147 10.04 0.34 -0.45
C GLU A 147 10.11 0.95 0.95
N ARG A 148 9.70 2.22 1.11
CA ARG A 148 9.66 2.89 2.42
C ARG A 148 8.71 2.24 3.41
N ILE A 149 7.55 1.77 2.94
CA ILE A 149 6.56 1.10 3.79
C ILE A 149 7.14 -0.20 4.36
N PHE A 150 7.75 -1.04 3.51
CA PHE A 150 8.31 -2.31 3.92
C PHE A 150 9.66 -2.19 4.66
N GLU A 151 10.43 -1.12 4.43
CA GLU A 151 11.64 -0.79 5.20
C GLU A 151 11.33 -0.28 6.62
N THR A 152 10.12 0.19 6.90
CA THR A 152 9.81 0.86 8.17
C THR A 152 9.81 -0.14 9.33
N PRO A 153 10.72 0.00 10.32
CA PRO A 153 10.69 -0.84 11.51
C PRO A 153 9.52 -0.42 12.41
N GLY A 154 8.60 -1.34 12.71
CA GLY A 154 7.71 -1.21 13.86
C GLY A 154 6.86 0.06 13.90
N ALA A 155 6.05 0.32 12.85
CA ALA A 155 4.99 1.32 12.93
C ALA A 155 3.92 0.85 13.94
N ARG A 156 4.21 1.04 15.23
CA ARG A 156 3.26 0.87 16.33
C ARG A 156 2.33 2.06 16.29
N ASN A 157 1.03 1.83 16.08
CA ASN A 157 0.06 2.90 16.25
C ASN A 157 0.14 3.43 17.68
N ALA A 158 0.26 4.75 17.84
CA ALA A 158 -0.07 5.38 19.11
C ALA A 158 -1.56 5.13 19.38
N PRO A 159 -1.97 4.83 20.62
CA PRO A 159 -3.37 4.56 20.93
C PRO A 159 -4.20 5.77 20.52
N VAL A 160 -5.22 5.53 19.70
CA VAL A 160 -6.32 6.48 19.46
C VAL A 160 -6.83 6.88 20.83
N ALA A 161 -6.67 8.15 21.19
CA ALA A 161 -7.18 8.67 22.44
C ALA A 161 -8.68 8.33 22.50
N ALA A 162 -9.04 7.44 23.41
CA ALA A 162 -10.42 7.18 23.75
C ALA A 162 -11.04 8.53 24.13
N SER A 163 -11.94 9.02 23.28
CA SER A 163 -12.81 10.12 23.63
C SER A 163 -13.58 9.71 24.89
N GLU A 164 -13.24 10.34 26.01
CA GLU A 164 -13.97 10.25 27.26
C GLU A 164 -15.42 10.65 27.00
N GLU A 165 -16.32 9.67 26.87
CA GLU A 165 -17.73 9.90 27.12
C GLU A 165 -17.90 10.19 28.60
N ARG A 166 -17.87 11.49 28.92
CA ARG A 166 -18.52 12.02 30.12
C ARG A 166 -20.00 11.60 30.06
N SER A 167 -20.34 10.52 30.73
CA SER A 167 -21.71 10.25 31.17
C SER A 167 -21.78 10.34 32.69
N ALA A 168 -22.47 11.39 33.11
CA ALA A 168 -23.02 11.71 34.41
C ALA A 168 -23.26 10.56 35.40
N SER A 169 -22.76 10.73 36.63
CA SER A 169 -23.59 10.92 37.83
C SER A 169 -22.76 11.52 38.96
#